data_AF-A0A1I6X0Z3-F1
#
_entry.id   AF-A0A1I6X0Z3-F1
#
_cell.length_a   1.000
_cell.length_b   1.000
_cell.length_c   1.000
_cell.angle_alpha   90.00
_cell.angle_beta   90.00
_cell.angle_gamma   90.00
#
_symmetry.space_group_name_H-M   'P 1'
#
loop_
_entity.id
_entity.type
_entity.pdbx_description
1 polymer ?
#
loop_
_entity_poly.entity_id
_entity_poly.type
_entity_poly.pdbx_seq_one_letter_code
_entity_poly.pdbx_strand_id
1 'polypeptide(L)'
;MSVNLGSENQIGTNQNSEKTKVLILGGTGEMGQWFTRFFKERGYEVMVWGKGGKIEIARKLEVPFASDLDEAVPASDIVIVSVPINVTEEIIAEVAPKMKAGSLLMDLTSIKVKPVEAMKKFTPSDVEILGTHPMFGPTISTIRGQTVILVPVKGRSEKWFPVIKELFEESGAHVEITTAVEHDRLVSVVQGLTHFAYISIGTTIDRLDFDVKRSRKFVSPVYDIMLDFVGRILGQNPYLYALIQMENPGVLEVHDAFIRECEELSKLVRSHDEEGFVKKMKAAARQYGDTTHALRRSDKLINSRITEYETILKYIGKVCGFYHLYSGKTHVGILEKVGHDEVILKKLVSKGTSPHIKNKFLKLKLENLRLLSESELWEWRKENLEHFTRDIPVLIPEGAEPAVILNAISTNKQLAACEISDIYRGPIQINNKRLSRIKTGKESKELERLAVTYRITIFGDCDADSVEAEVISLLCGLGCRIREKNLKQ
;
A
#
# COMPACT_ATOMS: atom_id res chain seq x y z
N MET A 1 14.98 -12.11 -22.42
CA MET A 1 15.79 -11.62 -23.55
C MET A 1 16.18 -10.20 -23.23
N SER A 2 17.45 -10.03 -22.91
CA SER A 2 18.07 -8.75 -22.58
C SER A 2 18.42 -8.03 -23.87
N VAL A 3 18.08 -6.75 -23.99
CA VAL A 3 18.70 -5.85 -24.97
C VAL A 3 19.24 -4.66 -24.20
N ASN A 4 20.55 -4.52 -24.26
CA ASN A 4 21.34 -3.45 -23.70
C ASN A 4 21.93 -2.69 -24.89
N LEU A 5 21.69 -1.38 -25.02
CA LEU A 5 22.28 -0.40 -25.96
C LEU A 5 21.65 0.96 -25.54
N GLY A 6 22.35 2.04 -25.17
CA GLY A 6 23.76 2.34 -25.13
C GLY A 6 24.02 3.71 -24.48
N SER A 7 25.32 3.92 -24.22
CA SER A 7 26.09 5.12 -23.87
C SER A 7 25.41 6.49 -23.73
N GLU A 8 25.72 7.06 -22.57
CA GLU A 8 25.77 8.47 -22.18
C GLU A 8 26.10 9.44 -23.33
N ASN A 9 25.23 10.43 -23.51
CA ASN A 9 25.58 11.74 -24.05
C ASN A 9 25.12 12.79 -23.04
N GLN A 10 26.05 13.21 -22.18
CA GLN A 10 25.91 14.42 -21.38
C GLN A 10 25.99 15.62 -22.33
N ILE A 11 24.82 16.15 -22.72
CA ILE A 11 24.69 17.50 -23.24
C ILE A 11 24.00 18.31 -22.15
N GLY A 12 24.75 19.25 -21.59
CA GLY A 12 24.30 20.10 -20.50
C GLY A 12 23.00 20.83 -20.86
N THR A 13 22.02 20.73 -19.97
CA THR A 13 20.93 21.69 -19.87
C THR A 13 21.10 22.41 -18.54
N ASN A 14 21.84 23.51 -18.62
CA ASN A 14 21.87 24.52 -17.58
C ASN A 14 20.55 25.31 -17.70
N GLN A 15 19.49 24.85 -17.02
CA GLN A 15 18.35 25.70 -16.68
C GLN A 15 17.90 25.34 -15.27
N ASN A 16 18.21 26.24 -14.33
CA ASN A 16 17.62 26.28 -13.02
C ASN A 16 16.16 26.72 -13.20
N SER A 17 15.29 25.84 -13.71
CA SER A 17 13.85 26.11 -13.79
C SER A 17 13.34 26.22 -12.35
N GLU A 18 12.87 27.39 -11.95
CA GLU A 18 12.26 27.55 -10.64
C GLU A 18 11.15 26.51 -10.46
N LYS A 19 11.20 25.78 -9.34
CA LYS A 19 10.19 24.77 -9.03
C LYS A 19 8.84 25.44 -8.86
N THR A 20 7.79 24.82 -9.40
CA THR A 20 6.42 25.28 -9.20
C THR A 20 6.04 25.23 -7.73
N LYS A 21 5.55 26.36 -7.21
CA LYS A 21 5.18 26.55 -5.80
C LYS A 21 3.70 26.26 -5.57
N VAL A 22 3.40 25.39 -4.61
CA VAL A 22 2.04 24.95 -4.26
C VAL A 22 1.73 25.34 -2.81
N LEU A 23 0.71 26.15 -2.60
CA LEU A 23 0.16 26.44 -1.27
C LEU A 23 -1.12 25.64 -1.05
N ILE A 24 -1.17 24.86 0.03
CA ILE A 24 -2.37 24.09 0.41
C ILE A 24 -3.03 24.73 1.64
N LEU A 25 -4.15 25.41 1.41
CA LEU A 25 -5.01 25.96 2.47
C LEU A 25 -5.80 24.81 3.10
N GLY A 26 -5.66 24.61 4.41
CA GLY A 26 -6.14 23.39 5.06
C GLY A 26 -5.18 22.20 4.90
N GLY A 27 -3.92 22.44 4.50
CA GLY A 27 -2.87 21.41 4.38
C GLY A 27 -2.56 20.65 5.68
N THR A 28 -3.02 21.17 6.82
CA THR A 28 -2.92 20.48 8.12
C THR A 28 -4.05 19.46 8.37
N GLY A 29 -5.12 19.48 7.57
CA GLY A 29 -6.20 18.48 7.58
C GLY A 29 -5.83 17.23 6.79
N GLU A 30 -6.49 16.11 7.03
CA GLU A 30 -6.07 14.79 6.52
C GLU A 30 -5.90 14.72 4.99
N MET A 31 -6.88 15.24 4.24
CA MET A 31 -6.79 15.34 2.77
C MET A 31 -5.70 16.31 2.32
N GLY A 32 -5.57 17.45 3.01
CA GLY A 32 -4.51 18.41 2.75
C GLY A 32 -3.13 17.78 2.91
N GLN A 33 -2.89 17.03 4.00
CA GLN A 33 -1.64 16.32 4.24
C GLN A 33 -1.37 15.25 3.17
N TRP A 34 -2.43 14.59 2.68
CA TRP A 34 -2.30 13.62 1.59
C TRP A 34 -1.79 14.30 0.32
N PHE A 35 -2.39 15.42 -0.08
CA PHE A 35 -1.95 16.16 -1.26
C PHE A 35 -0.60 16.85 -1.06
N THR A 36 -0.26 17.26 0.17
CA THR A 36 1.10 17.73 0.48
C THR A 36 2.16 16.69 0.12
N ARG A 37 1.96 15.43 0.53
CA ARG A 37 2.88 14.34 0.18
C ARG A 37 2.89 14.10 -1.33
N PHE A 38 1.70 14.01 -1.94
CA PHE A 38 1.55 13.78 -3.37
C PHE A 38 2.36 14.77 -4.23
N PHE A 39 2.21 16.08 -3.97
CA PHE A 39 2.92 17.13 -4.71
C PHE A 39 4.41 17.17 -4.36
N LYS A 40 4.78 17.01 -3.08
CA LYS A 40 6.19 16.99 -2.65
C LYS A 40 6.97 15.85 -3.31
N GLU A 41 6.40 14.64 -3.35
CA GLU A 41 7.01 13.46 -4.00
C GLU A 41 7.21 13.65 -5.51
N ARG A 42 6.49 14.60 -6.13
CA ARG A 42 6.57 14.94 -7.56
C ARG A 42 7.44 16.17 -7.84
N GLY A 43 8.20 16.63 -6.84
CA GLY A 43 9.20 17.68 -7.01
C GLY A 43 8.67 19.11 -6.90
N TYR A 44 7.41 19.30 -6.53
CA TYR A 44 6.85 20.63 -6.28
C TYR A 44 7.36 21.21 -4.95
N GLU A 45 7.49 22.54 -4.89
CA GLU A 45 7.76 23.25 -3.64
C GLU A 45 6.44 23.50 -2.91
N VAL A 46 6.16 22.70 -1.88
CA VAL A 46 4.86 22.73 -1.20
C VAL A 46 4.95 23.49 0.12
N MET A 47 3.99 24.37 0.37
CA MET A 47 3.76 25.06 1.64
C MET A 47 2.34 24.77 2.12
N VAL A 48 2.12 24.73 3.44
CA VAL A 48 0.78 24.44 4.01
C VAL A 48 0.32 25.52 4.96
N TRP A 49 -0.99 25.77 4.97
CA TRP A 49 -1.65 26.62 5.95
C TRP A 49 -2.77 25.86 6.67
N GLY A 50 -3.10 26.28 7.90
CA GLY A 50 -4.31 25.83 8.57
C GLY A 50 -4.76 26.78 9.66
N LYS A 51 -6.07 27.08 9.71
CA LYS A 51 -6.71 28.03 10.64
C LYS A 51 -6.33 27.84 12.12
N GLY A 52 -6.02 26.60 12.53
CA GLY A 52 -5.63 26.28 13.91
C GLY A 52 -4.13 26.38 14.24
N GLY A 53 -3.27 26.84 13.31
CA GLY A 53 -1.84 27.03 13.60
C GLY A 53 -1.07 25.74 13.89
N LYS A 54 -1.46 24.62 13.28
CA LYS A 54 -0.87 23.27 13.50
C LYS A 54 0.48 23.08 12.81
N ILE A 55 1.47 23.90 13.19
CA ILE A 55 2.81 23.97 12.59
C ILE A 55 3.56 22.63 12.72
N GLU A 56 3.30 21.87 13.77
CA GLU A 56 3.87 20.54 14.01
C GLU A 56 3.54 19.55 12.89
N ILE A 57 2.38 19.69 12.24
CA ILE A 57 2.00 18.84 11.11
C ILE A 57 2.85 19.18 9.88
N ALA A 58 3.04 20.47 9.59
CA ALA A 58 3.93 20.91 8.51
C ALA A 58 5.37 20.41 8.72
N ARG A 59 5.86 20.45 9.97
CA ARG A 59 7.16 19.91 10.35
C ARG A 59 7.26 18.41 10.10
N LYS A 60 6.23 17.63 10.47
CA LYS A 60 6.17 16.18 10.23
C LYS A 60 6.15 15.84 8.73
N LEU A 61 5.53 16.69 7.92
CA LEU A 61 5.52 16.56 6.46
C LEU A 61 6.80 17.11 5.81
N GLU A 62 7.66 17.75 6.61
CA GLU A 62 8.88 18.45 6.22
C GLU A 62 8.62 19.43 5.06
N VAL A 63 7.65 20.33 5.30
CA VAL A 63 7.30 21.44 4.43
C VAL A 63 7.14 22.73 5.25
N PRO A 64 7.33 23.92 4.67
CA PRO A 64 7.09 25.18 5.36
C PRO A 64 5.62 25.36 5.75
N PHE A 65 5.39 26.01 6.88
CA PHE A 65 4.07 26.49 7.30
C PHE A 65 3.91 27.95 6.88
N ALA A 66 2.87 28.26 6.10
CA ALA A 66 2.52 29.63 5.74
C ALA A 66 1.99 30.35 6.98
N SER A 67 2.82 31.18 7.60
CA SER A 67 2.41 31.96 8.78
C SER A 67 1.66 33.23 8.39
N ASP A 68 1.93 33.73 7.18
CA ASP A 68 1.32 34.91 6.59
C ASP A 68 0.78 34.56 5.20
N LEU A 69 -0.54 34.67 5.02
CA LEU A 69 -1.19 34.42 3.73
C LEU A 69 -0.99 35.60 2.76
N ASP A 70 -0.75 36.81 3.25
CA ASP A 70 -0.49 37.99 2.41
C ASP A 70 0.87 37.88 1.70
N GLU A 71 1.81 37.13 2.27
CA GLU A 71 3.08 36.77 1.61
C GLU A 71 2.96 35.48 0.78
N ALA A 72 2.36 34.43 1.34
CA ALA A 72 2.37 33.09 0.74
C ALA A 72 1.49 32.99 -0.53
N VAL A 73 0.32 33.65 -0.55
CA VAL A 73 -0.61 33.56 -1.67
C VAL A 73 -0.03 34.20 -2.94
N PRO A 74 0.48 35.45 -2.92
CA PRO A 74 1.07 36.05 -4.12
C PRO A 74 2.33 35.33 -4.62
N ALA A 75 3.05 34.60 -3.76
CA ALA A 75 4.23 33.85 -4.14
C ALA A 75 3.92 32.52 -4.86
N SER A 76 2.71 31.98 -4.71
CA SER A 76 2.35 30.62 -5.13
C SER A 76 1.88 30.53 -6.58
N ASP A 77 2.30 29.50 -7.30
CA ASP A 77 1.83 29.20 -8.67
C ASP A 77 0.50 28.45 -8.65
N ILE A 78 0.29 27.62 -7.63
CA ILE A 78 -0.94 26.86 -7.41
C ILE A 78 -1.38 27.07 -5.96
N VAL A 79 -2.63 27.46 -5.75
CA VAL A 79 -3.29 27.53 -4.44
C VAL A 79 -4.40 26.48 -4.41
N ILE A 80 -4.34 25.58 -3.42
CA ILE A 80 -5.28 24.47 -3.25
C ILE A 80 -6.12 24.72 -2.00
N VAL A 81 -7.44 24.76 -2.16
CA VAL A 81 -8.41 24.90 -1.07
C VAL A 81 -8.87 23.52 -0.59
N SER A 82 -8.36 23.10 0.56
CA SER A 82 -8.66 21.82 1.22
C SER A 82 -9.23 22.04 2.64
N VAL A 83 -10.11 23.02 2.80
CA VAL A 83 -10.80 23.36 4.06
C VAL A 83 -12.20 22.74 4.09
N PRO A 84 -12.90 22.72 5.25
CA PRO A 84 -14.29 22.27 5.30
C PRO A 84 -15.22 23.04 4.35
N ILE A 85 -16.24 22.36 3.84
CA ILE A 85 -17.15 22.89 2.80
C ILE A 85 -17.76 24.23 3.23
N ASN A 86 -18.24 24.33 4.47
CA ASN A 86 -18.91 25.50 5.02
C ASN A 86 -18.04 26.77 5.14
N VAL A 87 -16.71 26.64 5.04
CA VAL A 87 -15.78 27.79 5.08
C VAL A 87 -15.04 27.98 3.77
N THR A 88 -15.32 27.15 2.76
CA THR A 88 -14.59 27.17 1.48
C THR A 88 -14.82 28.48 0.73
N GLU A 89 -16.06 28.96 0.65
CA GLU A 89 -16.39 30.21 -0.05
C GLU A 89 -15.77 31.44 0.63
N GLU A 90 -15.76 31.46 1.97
CA GLU A 90 -15.12 32.52 2.78
C GLU A 90 -13.61 32.58 2.51
N ILE A 91 -12.94 31.42 2.56
CA ILE A 91 -11.50 31.33 2.29
C ILE A 91 -11.18 31.73 0.85
N ILE A 92 -11.97 31.30 -0.13
CA ILE A 92 -11.79 31.70 -1.53
C ILE A 92 -11.93 33.23 -1.65
N ALA A 93 -12.93 33.83 -1.03
CA ALA A 93 -13.14 35.28 -1.06
C ALA A 93 -11.96 36.07 -0.47
N GLU A 94 -11.32 35.53 0.56
CA GLU A 94 -10.17 36.15 1.21
C GLU A 94 -8.88 36.05 0.36
N VAL A 95 -8.61 34.86 -0.21
CA VAL A 95 -7.30 34.55 -0.82
C VAL A 95 -7.26 34.82 -2.33
N ALA A 96 -8.35 34.57 -3.05
CA ALA A 96 -8.37 34.64 -4.50
C ALA A 96 -7.95 36.01 -5.07
N PRO A 97 -8.35 37.16 -4.48
CA PRO A 97 -7.95 38.48 -4.98
C PRO A 97 -6.44 38.77 -4.91
N LYS A 98 -5.70 38.03 -4.08
CA LYS A 98 -4.26 38.23 -3.83
C LYS A 98 -3.37 37.38 -4.74
N MET A 99 -3.95 36.51 -5.55
CA MET A 99 -3.21 35.57 -6.39
C MET A 99 -2.52 36.26 -7.56
N LYS A 100 -1.32 35.80 -7.92
CA LYS A 100 -0.54 36.36 -9.03
C LYS A 100 -1.09 35.94 -10.39
N ALA A 101 -0.93 36.79 -11.40
CA ALA A 101 -1.31 36.50 -12.78
C ALA A 101 -0.73 35.15 -13.28
N GLY A 102 -1.53 34.37 -13.99
CA GLY A 102 -1.15 33.07 -14.56
C GLY A 102 -1.00 31.92 -13.56
N SER A 103 -1.36 32.13 -12.29
CA SER A 103 -1.46 31.08 -11.25
C SER A 103 -2.78 30.30 -11.36
N LEU A 104 -2.90 29.22 -10.57
CA LEU A 104 -4.09 28.36 -10.49
C LEU A 104 -4.70 28.40 -9.09
N LEU A 105 -6.01 28.62 -8.99
CA LEU A 105 -6.81 28.27 -7.83
C LEU A 105 -7.57 26.96 -8.08
N MET A 106 -7.41 25.98 -7.19
CA MET A 106 -8.19 24.75 -7.24
C MET A 106 -8.71 24.38 -5.86
N ASP A 107 -9.81 23.63 -5.80
CA ASP A 107 -10.38 23.14 -4.55
C ASP A 107 -10.41 21.61 -4.51
N LEU A 108 -10.50 21.01 -3.32
CA LEU A 108 -10.64 19.57 -3.12
C LEU A 108 -11.97 19.19 -2.44
N THR A 109 -12.97 20.06 -2.51
CA THR A 109 -14.23 19.83 -1.79
C THR A 109 -15.08 18.73 -2.43
N SER A 110 -16.08 18.23 -1.70
CA SER A 110 -16.96 17.16 -2.21
C SER A 110 -18.19 17.66 -2.98
N ILE A 111 -18.38 18.97 -3.08
CA ILE A 111 -19.39 19.63 -3.93
C ILE A 111 -18.69 20.58 -4.89
N LYS A 112 -19.28 20.96 -6.01
CA LYS A 112 -18.58 21.75 -7.02
C LYS A 112 -19.31 23.03 -7.43
N VAL A 113 -20.64 23.12 -7.30
CA VAL A 113 -21.38 24.32 -7.70
C VAL A 113 -20.89 25.55 -6.92
N LYS A 114 -21.05 25.55 -5.59
CA LYS A 114 -20.71 26.71 -4.76
C LYS A 114 -19.21 27.08 -4.81
N PRO A 115 -18.25 26.13 -4.67
CA PRO A 115 -16.84 26.47 -4.72
C PRO A 115 -16.41 27.03 -6.08
N VAL A 116 -16.88 26.46 -7.20
CA VAL A 116 -16.54 26.98 -8.54
C VAL A 116 -17.16 28.35 -8.77
N GLU A 117 -18.37 28.61 -8.29
CA GLU A 117 -19.00 29.94 -8.35
C GLU A 117 -18.23 30.97 -7.53
N ALA A 118 -17.78 30.62 -6.32
CA ALA A 118 -16.93 31.48 -5.50
C ALA A 118 -15.60 31.78 -6.21
N MET A 119 -14.94 30.77 -6.78
CA MET A 119 -13.71 30.97 -7.56
C MET A 119 -13.94 31.90 -8.75
N LYS A 120 -15.02 31.73 -9.51
CA LYS A 120 -15.36 32.64 -10.63
C LYS A 120 -15.57 34.07 -10.16
N LYS A 121 -16.17 34.26 -8.98
CA LYS A 121 -16.55 35.57 -8.45
C LYS A 121 -15.37 36.37 -7.90
N PHE A 122 -14.45 35.72 -7.19
CA PHE A 122 -13.42 36.42 -6.41
C PHE A 122 -12.03 36.39 -7.07
N THR A 123 -11.79 35.51 -8.03
CA THR A 123 -10.48 35.36 -8.66
C THR A 123 -10.28 36.38 -9.81
N PRO A 124 -9.14 37.11 -9.85
CA PRO A 124 -8.77 38.00 -10.96
C PRO A 124 -8.85 37.35 -12.35
N SER A 125 -9.09 38.12 -13.41
CA SER A 125 -9.35 37.59 -14.77
C SER A 125 -8.23 36.73 -15.35
N ASP A 126 -7.01 36.98 -14.93
CA ASP A 126 -5.76 36.37 -15.39
C ASP A 126 -5.27 35.21 -14.51
N VAL A 127 -6.06 34.81 -13.51
CA VAL A 127 -5.80 33.63 -12.68
C VAL A 127 -6.73 32.50 -13.11
N GLU A 128 -6.18 31.30 -13.30
CA GLU A 128 -6.96 30.13 -13.69
C GLU A 128 -7.66 29.47 -12.50
N ILE A 129 -8.76 28.78 -12.76
CA ILE A 129 -9.55 28.09 -11.76
C ILE A 129 -9.90 26.67 -12.22
N LEU A 130 -9.80 25.71 -11.31
CA LEU A 130 -10.08 24.30 -11.60
C LEU A 130 -10.78 23.63 -10.43
N GLY A 131 -12.07 23.32 -10.57
CA GLY A 131 -12.76 22.54 -9.57
C GLY A 131 -12.20 21.12 -9.55
N THR A 132 -11.88 20.57 -8.38
CA THR A 132 -11.34 19.21 -8.25
C THR A 132 -12.05 18.44 -7.13
N HIS A 133 -12.34 17.16 -7.36
CA HIS A 133 -12.87 16.27 -6.34
C HIS A 133 -12.15 14.92 -6.42
N PRO A 134 -11.21 14.65 -5.51
CA PRO A 134 -10.68 13.31 -5.29
C PRO A 134 -11.81 12.43 -4.73
N MET A 135 -12.25 11.41 -5.47
CA MET A 135 -13.38 10.55 -5.07
C MET A 135 -12.97 9.48 -4.04
N PHE A 136 -11.97 9.79 -3.23
CA PHE A 136 -11.38 8.91 -2.23
C PHE A 136 -11.03 9.66 -0.96
N GLY A 137 -11.03 8.94 0.17
CA GLY A 137 -10.69 9.49 1.48
C GLY A 137 -9.18 9.45 1.79
N PRO A 138 -8.74 10.12 2.87
CA PRO A 138 -7.32 10.30 3.19
C PRO A 138 -6.62 9.03 3.64
N THR A 139 -7.37 7.96 3.93
CA THR A 139 -6.84 6.64 4.32
C THR A 139 -6.24 5.86 3.16
N ILE A 140 -6.46 6.29 1.91
CA ILE A 140 -5.92 5.62 0.73
C ILE A 140 -4.44 5.97 0.59
N SER A 141 -3.58 4.97 0.36
CA SER A 141 -2.12 5.15 0.32
C SER A 141 -1.60 5.65 -1.03
N THR A 142 -2.35 5.47 -2.12
CA THR A 142 -1.92 5.82 -3.48
C THR A 142 -3.10 6.27 -4.34
N ILE A 143 -2.87 7.20 -5.26
CA ILE A 143 -3.89 7.65 -6.22
C ILE A 143 -4.18 6.62 -7.31
N ARG A 144 -3.31 5.61 -7.45
CA ARG A 144 -3.42 4.61 -8.51
C ARG A 144 -4.75 3.86 -8.40
N GLY A 145 -5.49 3.82 -9.51
CA GLY A 145 -6.81 3.22 -9.62
C GLY A 145 -7.93 4.02 -8.92
N GLN A 146 -7.63 5.19 -8.34
CA GLN A 146 -8.64 6.08 -7.77
C GLN A 146 -9.20 7.02 -8.82
N THR A 147 -10.45 7.42 -8.66
CA THR A 147 -11.08 8.44 -9.52
C THR A 147 -10.81 9.83 -8.99
N VAL A 148 -10.45 10.76 -9.87
CA VAL A 148 -10.41 12.20 -9.59
C VAL A 148 -11.27 12.91 -10.61
N ILE A 149 -12.23 13.69 -10.15
CA ILE A 149 -13.10 14.47 -11.03
C ILE A 149 -12.53 15.88 -11.16
N LEU A 150 -12.40 16.35 -12.41
CA LEU A 150 -12.00 17.71 -12.76
C LEU A 150 -13.18 18.47 -13.38
N VAL A 151 -13.33 19.72 -12.94
CA VAL A 151 -14.35 20.67 -13.41
C VAL A 151 -13.62 21.90 -13.98
N PRO A 152 -13.13 21.82 -15.23
CA PRO A 152 -12.48 22.95 -15.88
C PRO A 152 -13.48 24.08 -16.15
N VAL A 153 -13.02 25.33 -16.05
CA VAL A 153 -13.82 26.51 -16.38
C VAL A 153 -13.33 27.10 -17.69
N LYS A 154 -14.20 27.05 -18.70
CA LYS A 154 -13.90 27.58 -20.05
C LYS A 154 -13.42 29.04 -19.99
N GLY A 155 -12.31 29.33 -20.65
CA GLY A 155 -11.65 30.63 -20.70
C GLY A 155 -10.84 30.98 -19.45
N ARG A 156 -10.75 30.05 -18.48
CA ARG A 156 -10.13 30.24 -17.17
C ARG A 156 -9.38 29.00 -16.70
N SER A 157 -8.97 28.09 -17.58
CA SER A 157 -8.26 26.86 -17.17
C SER A 157 -7.35 26.26 -18.24
N GLU A 158 -7.02 27.01 -19.30
CA GLU A 158 -6.36 26.48 -20.50
C GLU A 158 -4.89 26.06 -20.27
N LYS A 159 -4.17 26.76 -19.38
CA LYS A 159 -2.76 26.47 -19.05
C LYS A 159 -2.64 25.29 -18.09
N TRP A 160 -3.38 25.31 -16.99
CA TRP A 160 -3.15 24.40 -15.87
C TRP A 160 -3.97 23.12 -15.93
N PHE A 161 -5.15 23.14 -16.56
CA PHE A 161 -5.96 21.91 -16.68
C PHE A 161 -5.21 20.75 -17.34
N PRO A 162 -4.51 20.93 -18.49
CA PRO A 162 -3.75 19.84 -19.10
C PRO A 162 -2.65 19.30 -18.17
N VAL A 163 -1.94 20.21 -17.48
CA VAL A 163 -0.85 19.86 -16.55
C VAL A 163 -1.36 19.04 -15.37
N ILE A 164 -2.45 19.48 -14.72
CA ILE A 164 -3.03 18.78 -13.57
C ILE A 164 -3.67 17.44 -13.99
N LYS A 165 -4.33 17.41 -15.15
CA LYS A 165 -4.89 16.18 -15.70
C LYS A 165 -3.81 15.14 -15.94
N GLU A 166 -2.75 15.51 -16.66
CA GLU A 166 -1.60 14.63 -16.94
C GLU A 166 -0.94 14.15 -15.65
N LEU A 167 -0.71 15.06 -14.69
CA LEU A 167 -0.15 14.73 -13.38
C LEU A 167 -0.92 13.61 -12.65
N PHE A 168 -2.25 13.68 -12.65
CA PHE A 168 -3.10 12.66 -12.03
C PHE A 168 -3.13 11.36 -12.84
N GLU A 169 -3.22 11.43 -14.16
CA GLU A 169 -3.25 10.25 -15.05
C GLU A 169 -1.92 9.47 -15.02
N GLU A 170 -0.77 10.15 -15.11
CA GLU A 170 0.55 9.53 -14.99
C GLU A 170 0.77 8.88 -13.63
N SER A 171 0.14 9.44 -12.60
CA SER A 171 0.13 8.88 -11.26
C SER A 171 -0.80 7.65 -11.12
N GLY A 172 -1.55 7.33 -12.18
CA GLY A 172 -2.43 6.18 -12.28
C GLY A 172 -3.87 6.44 -11.85
N ALA A 173 -4.29 7.69 -11.70
CA ALA A 173 -5.68 8.03 -11.42
C ALA A 173 -6.55 7.87 -12.67
N HIS A 174 -7.83 7.55 -12.47
CA HIS A 174 -8.86 7.68 -13.50
C HIS A 174 -9.42 9.11 -13.43
N VAL A 175 -9.07 9.95 -14.40
CA VAL A 175 -9.54 11.34 -14.43
C VAL A 175 -10.84 11.44 -15.22
N GLU A 176 -11.89 11.91 -14.56
CA GLU A 176 -13.19 12.18 -15.17
C GLU A 176 -13.43 13.68 -15.28
N ILE A 177 -13.99 14.14 -16.39
CA ILE A 177 -14.20 15.56 -16.68
C ILE A 177 -15.69 15.83 -16.77
N THR A 178 -16.17 16.82 -16.03
CA THR A 178 -17.60 17.19 -16.04
C THR A 178 -17.81 18.67 -15.68
N THR A 179 -19.07 19.11 -15.66
CA THR A 179 -19.45 20.44 -15.17
C THR A 179 -19.77 20.39 -13.68
N ALA A 180 -19.72 21.54 -12.99
CA ALA A 180 -20.06 21.61 -11.57
C ALA A 180 -21.50 21.13 -11.27
N VAL A 181 -22.45 21.49 -12.14
CA VAL A 181 -23.87 21.13 -12.00
C VAL A 181 -24.06 19.62 -12.19
N GLU A 182 -23.45 19.05 -13.24
CA GLU A 182 -23.56 17.61 -13.49
C GLU A 182 -22.83 16.81 -12.40
N HIS A 183 -21.67 17.27 -11.94
CA HIS A 183 -20.99 16.69 -10.78
C HIS A 183 -21.91 16.61 -9.56
N ASP A 184 -22.48 17.72 -9.12
CA ASP A 184 -23.29 17.73 -7.88
C ASP A 184 -24.56 16.90 -8.04
N ARG A 185 -25.17 16.89 -9.23
CA ARG A 185 -26.30 16.00 -9.56
C ARG A 185 -25.92 14.52 -9.46
N LEU A 186 -24.77 14.11 -9.99
CA LEU A 186 -24.33 12.70 -9.91
C LEU A 186 -23.93 12.33 -8.48
N VAL A 187 -23.21 13.23 -7.79
CA VAL A 187 -22.73 13.02 -6.42
C VAL A 187 -23.88 13.01 -5.41
N SER A 188 -25.00 13.67 -5.67
CA SER A 188 -26.18 13.57 -4.80
C SER A 188 -26.72 12.13 -4.75
N VAL A 189 -26.59 11.36 -5.83
CA VAL A 189 -26.89 9.93 -5.84
C VAL A 189 -25.70 9.12 -5.33
N VAL A 190 -24.52 9.28 -5.92
CA VAL A 190 -23.35 8.43 -5.61
C VAL A 190 -22.92 8.53 -4.15
N GLN A 191 -22.85 9.74 -3.59
CA GLN A 191 -22.49 9.99 -2.20
C GLN A 191 -23.71 10.31 -1.35
N GLY A 192 -24.60 11.21 -1.80
CA GLY A 192 -25.76 11.65 -1.01
C GLY A 192 -26.64 10.49 -0.57
N LEU A 193 -27.17 9.71 -1.54
CA LEU A 193 -27.98 8.51 -1.27
C LEU A 193 -27.21 7.47 -0.44
N THR A 194 -26.00 7.10 -0.89
CA THR A 194 -25.23 6.02 -0.30
C THR A 194 -24.88 6.29 1.16
N HIS A 195 -24.42 7.51 1.45
CA HIS A 195 -24.11 7.92 2.81
C HIS A 195 -25.37 7.98 3.66
N PHE A 196 -26.46 8.55 3.14
CA PHE A 196 -27.73 8.64 3.87
C PHE A 196 -28.27 7.25 4.22
N ALA A 197 -28.22 6.30 3.29
CA ALA A 197 -28.63 4.92 3.50
C ALA A 197 -27.77 4.22 4.57
N TYR A 198 -26.44 4.30 4.47
CA TYR A 198 -25.56 3.66 5.46
C TYR A 198 -25.64 4.29 6.85
N ILE A 199 -25.74 5.62 6.93
CA ILE A 199 -25.97 6.32 8.20
C ILE A 199 -27.32 5.88 8.79
N SER A 200 -28.37 5.79 7.98
CA SER A 200 -29.70 5.33 8.41
C SER A 200 -29.69 3.89 8.93
N ILE A 201 -28.91 3.00 8.31
CA ILE A 201 -28.71 1.64 8.83
C ILE A 201 -28.04 1.71 10.21
N GLY A 202 -26.99 2.51 10.35
CA GLY A 202 -26.29 2.72 11.63
C GLY A 202 -27.19 3.25 12.74
N THR A 203 -27.96 4.30 12.47
CA THR A 203 -28.89 4.89 13.46
C THR A 203 -30.08 3.98 13.76
N THR A 204 -30.48 3.12 12.80
CA THR A 204 -31.50 2.08 13.05
C THR A 204 -30.96 0.99 13.98
N ILE A 205 -29.72 0.53 13.79
CA ILE A 205 -29.05 -0.42 14.68
C ILE A 205 -28.99 0.13 16.11
N ASP A 206 -28.58 1.39 16.26
CA ASP A 206 -28.55 2.10 17.55
C ASP A 206 -29.95 2.17 18.19
N ARG A 207 -30.96 2.58 17.41
CA ARG A 207 -32.35 2.65 17.87
C ARG A 207 -32.93 1.31 18.32
N LEU A 208 -32.48 0.21 17.73
CA LEU A 208 -32.93 -1.14 18.07
C LEU A 208 -32.11 -1.78 19.21
N ASP A 209 -31.09 -1.08 19.74
CA ASP A 209 -30.12 -1.62 20.70
C ASP A 209 -29.52 -2.96 20.22
N PHE A 210 -29.20 -3.03 18.92
CA PHE A 210 -28.78 -4.27 18.28
C PHE A 210 -27.27 -4.52 18.46
N ASP A 211 -26.92 -5.67 19.06
CA ASP A 211 -25.52 -6.06 19.27
C ASP A 211 -24.84 -6.54 17.98
N VAL A 212 -24.18 -5.60 17.30
CA VAL A 212 -23.39 -5.84 16.08
C VAL A 212 -22.23 -6.82 16.32
N LYS A 213 -21.60 -6.83 17.50
CA LYS A 213 -20.49 -7.76 17.77
C LYS A 213 -20.99 -9.19 17.86
N ARG A 214 -22.16 -9.39 18.48
CA ARG A 214 -22.80 -10.69 18.54
C ARG A 214 -23.33 -11.12 17.17
N SER A 215 -23.90 -10.21 16.38
CA SER A 215 -24.44 -10.54 15.06
C SER A 215 -23.39 -11.10 14.10
N ARG A 216 -22.13 -10.64 14.21
CA ARG A 216 -21.01 -11.16 13.40
C ARG A 216 -20.77 -12.67 13.54
N LYS A 217 -21.29 -13.31 14.60
CA LYS A 217 -21.25 -14.78 14.77
C LYS A 217 -22.30 -15.53 13.96
N PHE A 218 -23.27 -14.83 13.38
CA PHE A 218 -24.45 -15.40 12.70
C PHE A 218 -24.52 -15.06 11.21
N VAL A 219 -23.47 -14.45 10.65
CA VAL A 219 -23.47 -13.92 9.28
C VAL A 219 -22.38 -14.56 8.43
N SER A 220 -22.61 -14.59 7.12
CA SER A 220 -21.59 -15.00 6.15
C SER A 220 -20.61 -13.86 5.84
N PRO A 221 -19.45 -14.12 5.21
CA PRO A 221 -18.44 -13.08 4.94
C PRO A 221 -18.96 -11.86 4.16
N VAL A 222 -19.94 -12.03 3.28
CA VAL A 222 -20.52 -10.89 2.53
C VAL A 222 -21.29 -9.93 3.44
N TYR A 223 -22.05 -10.44 4.40
CA TYR A 223 -22.77 -9.61 5.36
C TYR A 223 -21.81 -8.92 6.32
N ASP A 224 -20.73 -9.60 6.71
CA ASP A 224 -19.67 -8.99 7.51
C ASP A 224 -19.02 -7.79 6.78
N ILE A 225 -18.73 -7.95 5.48
CA ILE A 225 -18.25 -6.85 4.60
C ILE A 225 -19.28 -5.71 4.49
N MET A 226 -20.57 -6.03 4.38
CA MET A 226 -21.62 -4.99 4.34
C MET A 226 -21.67 -4.18 5.65
N LEU A 227 -21.55 -4.84 6.81
CA LEU A 227 -21.46 -4.17 8.11
C LEU A 227 -20.16 -3.36 8.24
N ASP A 228 -19.04 -3.83 7.67
CA ASP A 228 -17.79 -3.07 7.58
C ASP A 228 -17.98 -1.78 6.79
N PHE A 229 -18.77 -1.78 5.70
CA PHE A 229 -19.05 -0.55 4.95
C PHE A 229 -19.91 0.45 5.74
N VAL A 230 -20.89 -0.02 6.50
CA VAL A 230 -21.64 0.84 7.44
C VAL A 230 -20.68 1.45 8.46
N GLY A 231 -19.86 0.61 9.12
CA GLY A 231 -18.88 1.06 10.10
C GLY A 231 -17.84 2.02 9.51
N ARG A 232 -17.41 1.79 8.26
CA ARG A 232 -16.47 2.66 7.53
C ARG A 232 -17.02 4.06 7.38
N ILE A 233 -18.30 4.21 7.01
CA ILE A 233 -18.95 5.53 6.87
C ILE A 233 -19.11 6.20 8.23
N LEU A 234 -19.63 5.48 9.23
CA LEU A 234 -19.85 6.02 10.58
C LEU A 234 -18.55 6.41 11.29
N GLY A 235 -17.43 5.76 10.95
CA GLY A 235 -16.11 6.04 11.51
C GLY A 235 -15.38 7.23 10.89
N GLN A 236 -15.94 7.88 9.85
CA GLN A 236 -15.36 9.09 9.28
C GLN A 236 -15.79 10.35 10.05
N ASN A 237 -15.26 11.51 9.64
CA ASN A 237 -15.65 12.81 10.21
C ASN A 237 -17.15 13.13 9.95
N PRO A 238 -18.02 13.14 10.97
CA PRO A 238 -19.46 13.34 10.79
C PRO A 238 -19.81 14.71 10.19
N TYR A 239 -19.00 15.75 10.43
CA TYR A 239 -19.24 17.08 9.87
C TYR A 239 -19.06 17.12 8.35
N LEU A 240 -18.11 16.35 7.80
CA LEU A 240 -17.95 16.26 6.35
C LEU A 240 -19.22 15.67 5.71
N TYR A 241 -19.73 14.60 6.29
CA TYR A 241 -20.94 13.94 5.79
C TYR A 241 -22.16 14.84 5.93
N ALA A 242 -22.34 15.51 7.06
CA ALA A 242 -23.41 16.49 7.24
C ALA A 242 -23.37 17.58 6.16
N LEU A 243 -22.19 18.17 5.90
CA LEU A 243 -22.04 19.22 4.90
C LEU A 243 -22.28 18.72 3.46
N ILE A 244 -21.86 17.50 3.11
CA ILE A 244 -22.21 16.91 1.81
C ILE A 244 -23.73 16.82 1.65
N GLN A 245 -24.44 16.40 2.70
CA GLN A 245 -25.90 16.26 2.66
C GLN A 245 -26.63 17.60 2.62
N MET A 246 -26.12 18.60 3.33
CA MET A 246 -26.78 19.91 3.48
C MET A 246 -26.47 20.87 2.33
N GLU A 247 -25.26 20.79 1.75
CA GLU A 247 -24.77 21.79 0.81
C GLU A 247 -24.92 21.40 -0.66
N ASN A 248 -25.12 20.11 -0.96
CA ASN A 248 -25.40 19.66 -2.32
C ASN A 248 -26.90 19.83 -2.64
N PRO A 249 -27.26 20.66 -3.65
CA PRO A 249 -28.66 21.00 -3.94
C PRO A 249 -29.50 19.81 -4.41
N GLY A 250 -28.89 18.75 -4.94
CA GLY A 250 -29.59 17.56 -5.43
C GLY A 250 -29.94 16.54 -4.35
N VAL A 251 -29.52 16.73 -3.10
CA VAL A 251 -29.63 15.69 -2.06
C VAL A 251 -31.06 15.53 -1.54
N LEU A 252 -31.83 16.61 -1.40
CA LEU A 252 -33.20 16.53 -0.85
C LEU A 252 -34.13 15.70 -1.75
N GLU A 253 -34.02 15.85 -3.07
CA GLU A 253 -34.79 15.04 -4.04
C GLU A 253 -34.48 13.54 -3.88
N VAL A 254 -33.21 13.22 -3.65
CA VAL A 254 -32.72 11.85 -3.45
C VAL A 254 -33.20 11.26 -2.13
N HIS A 255 -33.20 12.05 -1.04
CA HIS A 255 -33.73 11.62 0.26
C HIS A 255 -35.22 11.30 0.17
N ASP A 256 -35.99 12.21 -0.43
CA ASP A 256 -37.42 12.05 -0.62
C ASP A 256 -37.75 10.80 -1.44
N ALA A 257 -37.01 10.54 -2.51
CA ALA A 257 -37.16 9.32 -3.29
C ALA A 257 -36.85 8.06 -2.46
N PHE A 258 -35.73 8.05 -1.74
CA PHE A 258 -35.33 6.91 -0.92
C PHE A 258 -36.33 6.58 0.19
N ILE A 259 -36.81 7.60 0.91
CA ILE A 259 -37.78 7.43 2.00
C ILE A 259 -39.10 6.86 1.46
N ARG A 260 -39.61 7.39 0.34
CA ARG A 260 -40.81 6.86 -0.32
C ARG A 260 -40.64 5.40 -0.70
N GLU A 261 -39.50 5.04 -1.28
CA GLU A 261 -39.21 3.65 -1.66
C GLU A 261 -39.14 2.71 -0.45
N CYS A 262 -38.57 3.14 0.68
CA CYS A 262 -38.58 2.39 1.93
C CYS A 262 -40.01 2.16 2.46
N GLU A 263 -40.85 3.20 2.44
CA GLU A 263 -42.24 3.10 2.87
C GLU A 263 -43.06 2.16 1.99
N GLU A 264 -42.89 2.24 0.67
CA GLU A 264 -43.55 1.36 -0.29
C GLU A 264 -43.16 -0.10 -0.08
N LEU A 265 -41.86 -0.41 0.04
CA LEU A 265 -41.40 -1.77 0.33
C LEU A 265 -41.97 -2.27 1.67
N SER A 266 -42.02 -1.41 2.69
CA SER A 266 -42.60 -1.75 3.98
C SER A 266 -44.11 -2.02 3.92
N LYS A 267 -44.85 -1.31 3.05
CA LYS A 267 -46.27 -1.56 2.80
C LYS A 267 -46.49 -2.93 2.14
N LEU A 268 -45.71 -3.27 1.11
CA LEU A 268 -45.77 -4.57 0.43
C LEU A 268 -45.52 -5.74 1.40
N VAL A 269 -44.53 -5.59 2.28
CA VAL A 269 -44.24 -6.58 3.34
C VAL A 269 -45.42 -6.74 4.30
N ARG A 270 -46.01 -5.62 4.76
CA ARG A 270 -47.16 -5.65 5.68
C ARG A 270 -48.41 -6.29 5.09
N SER A 271 -48.64 -6.11 3.80
CA SER A 271 -49.77 -6.73 3.10
C SER A 271 -49.49 -8.16 2.63
N HIS A 272 -48.30 -8.71 2.90
CA HIS A 272 -47.84 -9.99 2.35
C HIS A 272 -47.95 -10.06 0.81
N ASP A 273 -47.73 -8.94 0.11
CA ASP A 273 -47.78 -8.86 -1.36
C ASP A 273 -46.44 -9.26 -1.98
N GLU A 274 -46.24 -10.58 -2.12
CA GLU A 274 -45.04 -11.16 -2.72
C GLU A 274 -44.84 -10.71 -4.17
N GLU A 275 -45.89 -10.73 -4.99
CA GLU A 275 -45.81 -10.38 -6.42
C GLU A 275 -45.42 -8.92 -6.60
N GLY A 276 -46.02 -8.01 -5.81
CA GLY A 276 -45.67 -6.60 -5.80
C GLY A 276 -44.20 -6.37 -5.42
N PHE A 277 -43.71 -7.06 -4.38
CA PHE A 277 -42.32 -6.99 -3.96
C PHE A 277 -41.36 -7.47 -5.07
N VAL A 278 -41.62 -8.66 -5.64
CA VAL A 278 -40.81 -9.24 -6.72
C VAL A 278 -40.81 -8.33 -7.95
N LYS A 279 -41.96 -7.76 -8.32
CA LYS A 279 -42.07 -6.83 -9.46
C LYS A 279 -41.20 -5.60 -9.25
N LYS A 280 -41.23 -5.01 -8.05
CA LYS A 280 -40.44 -3.82 -7.72
C LYS A 280 -38.94 -4.13 -7.73
N MET A 281 -38.51 -5.25 -7.13
CA MET A 281 -37.12 -5.70 -7.15
C MET A 281 -36.61 -5.95 -8.58
N LYS A 282 -37.40 -6.62 -9.43
CA LYS A 282 -37.05 -6.85 -10.85
C LYS A 282 -36.94 -5.55 -11.63
N ALA A 283 -37.80 -4.56 -11.34
CA ALA A 283 -37.72 -3.24 -11.98
C ALA A 283 -36.43 -2.50 -11.58
N ALA A 284 -36.07 -2.51 -10.30
CA ALA A 284 -34.81 -1.93 -9.81
C ALA A 284 -33.59 -2.62 -10.44
N ALA A 285 -33.59 -3.95 -10.54
CA ALA A 285 -32.52 -4.70 -11.17
C ALA A 285 -32.34 -4.33 -12.66
N ARG A 286 -33.43 -4.11 -13.40
CA ARG A 286 -33.36 -3.64 -14.80
C ARG A 286 -32.74 -2.24 -14.91
N GLN A 287 -33.13 -1.31 -14.02
CA GLN A 287 -32.60 0.05 -14.02
C GLN A 287 -31.11 0.10 -13.61
N TYR A 288 -30.72 -0.75 -12.65
CA TYR A 288 -29.32 -0.90 -12.25
C TYR A 288 -28.44 -1.44 -13.39
N GLY A 289 -29.01 -2.25 -14.28
CA GLY A 289 -28.32 -2.84 -15.42
C GLY A 289 -27.50 -4.07 -15.00
N ASP A 290 -26.19 -3.92 -14.93
CA ASP A 290 -25.23 -5.04 -14.84
C ASP A 290 -25.10 -5.66 -13.44
N THR A 291 -26.22 -6.23 -12.96
CA THR A 291 -26.32 -6.96 -11.69
C THR A 291 -25.49 -8.26 -11.68
N THR A 292 -25.29 -8.88 -12.84
CA THR A 292 -24.50 -10.12 -12.95
C THR A 292 -23.01 -9.85 -12.71
N HIS A 293 -22.43 -8.80 -13.31
CA HIS A 293 -21.05 -8.48 -12.98
C HIS A 293 -20.92 -7.89 -11.57
N ALA A 294 -21.94 -7.19 -11.04
CA ALA A 294 -21.92 -6.76 -9.65
C ALA A 294 -21.71 -7.95 -8.69
N LEU A 295 -22.46 -9.05 -8.90
CA LEU A 295 -22.28 -10.30 -8.16
C LEU A 295 -20.88 -10.89 -8.34
N ARG A 296 -20.40 -11.02 -9.58
CA ARG A 296 -19.05 -11.58 -9.85
C ARG A 296 -17.93 -10.73 -9.24
N ARG A 297 -18.06 -9.41 -9.23
CA ARG A 297 -17.09 -8.49 -8.61
C ARG A 297 -17.09 -8.65 -7.09
N SER A 298 -18.25 -8.77 -6.44
CA SER A 298 -18.32 -9.03 -5.01
C SER A 298 -17.78 -10.41 -4.65
N ASP A 299 -18.06 -11.45 -5.44
CA ASP A 299 -17.53 -12.80 -5.23
C ASP A 299 -16.01 -12.83 -5.31
N LYS A 300 -15.43 -12.10 -6.27
CA LYS A 300 -13.97 -11.96 -6.37
C LYS A 300 -13.36 -11.33 -5.12
N LEU A 301 -14.00 -10.31 -4.55
CA LEU A 301 -13.55 -9.67 -3.30
C LEU A 301 -13.62 -10.65 -2.12
N ILE A 302 -14.74 -11.38 -1.99
CA ILE A 302 -14.94 -12.37 -0.91
C ILE A 302 -13.90 -13.49 -1.03
N ASN A 303 -13.71 -14.04 -2.24
CA ASN A 303 -12.76 -15.11 -2.49
C ASN A 303 -11.30 -14.66 -2.28
N SER A 304 -10.98 -13.39 -2.50
CA SER A 304 -9.67 -12.84 -2.17
C SER A 304 -9.39 -12.90 -0.66
N ARG A 305 -10.35 -12.52 0.20
CA ARG A 305 -10.23 -12.66 1.66
C ARG A 305 -10.07 -14.12 2.07
N ILE A 306 -10.84 -15.03 1.47
CA ILE A 306 -10.74 -16.48 1.73
C ILE A 306 -9.36 -16.99 1.35
N THR A 307 -8.86 -16.63 0.17
CA THR A 307 -7.55 -17.09 -0.34
C THR A 307 -6.40 -16.58 0.54
N GLU A 308 -6.46 -15.33 1.00
CA GLU A 308 -5.50 -14.78 1.95
C GLU A 308 -5.50 -15.58 3.26
N TYR A 309 -6.69 -15.84 3.81
CA TYR A 309 -6.85 -16.62 5.03
C TYR A 309 -6.29 -18.04 4.89
N GLU A 310 -6.63 -18.75 3.81
CA GLU A 310 -6.10 -20.08 3.50
C GLU A 310 -4.58 -20.07 3.31
N THR A 311 -4.03 -19.00 2.72
CA THR A 311 -2.58 -18.84 2.56
C THR A 311 -1.91 -18.72 3.92
N ILE A 312 -2.46 -17.93 4.83
CA ILE A 312 -1.94 -17.78 6.20
C ILE A 312 -2.03 -19.12 6.97
N LEU A 313 -3.11 -19.89 6.82
CA LEU A 313 -3.25 -21.20 7.47
C LEU A 313 -2.11 -22.18 7.11
N LYS A 314 -1.58 -22.11 5.88
CA LYS A 314 -0.45 -22.97 5.43
C LYS A 314 0.86 -22.72 6.18
N TYR A 315 0.94 -21.62 6.93
CA TYR A 315 2.10 -21.26 7.75
C TYR A 315 1.97 -21.67 9.23
N ILE A 316 0.87 -22.29 9.66
CA ILE A 316 0.76 -22.80 11.04
C ILE A 316 1.93 -23.78 11.31
N GLY A 317 2.64 -23.56 12.43
CA GLY A 317 3.84 -24.28 12.82
C GLY A 317 5.13 -23.85 12.12
N LYS A 318 5.07 -22.90 11.17
CA LYS A 318 6.23 -22.43 10.40
C LYS A 318 6.60 -21.00 10.77
N VAL A 319 7.86 -20.63 10.49
CA VAL A 319 8.31 -19.24 10.56
C VAL A 319 7.64 -18.44 9.44
N CYS A 320 7.04 -17.31 9.80
CA CYS A 320 6.47 -16.34 8.86
C CYS A 320 6.63 -14.92 9.40
N GLY A 321 6.38 -13.94 8.53
CA GLY A 321 6.40 -12.53 8.90
C GLY A 321 5.12 -11.85 8.48
N PHE A 322 4.69 -10.88 9.28
CA PHE A 322 3.57 -10.01 8.99
C PHE A 322 4.00 -8.55 9.04
N TYR A 323 3.70 -7.80 7.98
CA TYR A 323 3.81 -6.35 7.95
C TYR A 323 2.52 -5.71 8.45
N HIS A 324 2.60 -4.86 9.47
CA HIS A 324 1.44 -4.17 10.01
C HIS A 324 1.15 -2.89 9.21
N LEU A 325 0.04 -2.88 8.48
CA LEU A 325 -0.32 -1.86 7.48
C LEU A 325 -0.34 -0.43 8.04
N TYR A 326 -0.82 -0.24 9.27
CA TYR A 326 -0.93 1.09 9.88
C TYR A 326 0.29 1.56 10.67
N SER A 327 1.02 0.66 11.32
CA SER A 327 2.17 1.02 12.16
C SER A 327 3.51 0.95 11.42
N GLY A 328 3.53 0.32 10.24
CA GLY A 328 4.73 0.06 9.46
C GLY A 328 5.69 -0.95 10.08
N LYS A 329 5.30 -1.59 11.19
CA LYS A 329 6.15 -2.55 11.91
C LYS A 329 6.05 -3.93 11.29
N THR A 330 7.19 -4.61 11.21
CA THR A 330 7.27 -6.01 10.81
C THR A 330 7.35 -6.91 12.04
N HIS A 331 6.53 -7.97 12.04
CA HIS A 331 6.45 -8.95 13.11
C HIS A 331 6.78 -10.33 12.55
N VAL A 332 7.90 -10.92 12.99
CA VAL A 332 8.34 -12.25 12.54
C VAL A 332 8.31 -13.24 13.70
N GLY A 333 7.83 -14.45 13.43
CA GLY A 333 7.61 -15.48 14.44
C GLY A 333 7.15 -16.80 13.85
N ILE A 334 7.03 -17.81 14.72
CA ILE A 334 6.34 -19.06 14.37
C ILE A 334 4.84 -18.83 14.53
N LEU A 335 4.06 -19.13 13.51
CA LEU A 335 2.60 -18.99 13.57
C LEU A 335 1.99 -20.16 14.34
N GLU A 336 1.43 -19.88 15.51
CA GLU A 336 0.88 -20.91 16.40
C GLU A 336 -0.59 -21.17 16.12
N LYS A 337 -1.35 -20.10 15.87
CA LYS A 337 -2.80 -20.18 15.67
C LYS A 337 -3.30 -19.05 14.78
N VAL A 338 -4.28 -19.37 13.96
CA VAL A 338 -5.09 -18.42 13.20
C VAL A 338 -6.52 -18.53 13.72
N GLY A 339 -7.06 -17.43 14.24
CA GLY A 339 -8.45 -17.28 14.66
C GLY A 339 -9.32 -16.73 13.53
N HIS A 340 -10.51 -16.23 13.86
CA HIS A 340 -11.40 -15.59 12.89
C HIS A 340 -10.89 -14.20 12.47
N ASP A 341 -10.39 -13.41 13.42
CA ASP A 341 -9.97 -12.01 13.24
C ASP A 341 -8.55 -11.73 13.74
N GLU A 342 -7.81 -12.77 14.10
CA GLU A 342 -6.49 -12.64 14.74
C GLU A 342 -5.54 -13.79 14.43
N VAL A 343 -4.25 -13.51 14.54
CA VAL A 343 -3.17 -14.51 14.53
C VAL A 343 -2.37 -14.45 15.82
N ILE A 344 -1.83 -15.61 16.22
CA ILE A 344 -0.94 -15.74 17.37
C ILE A 344 0.43 -16.16 16.84
N LEU A 345 1.40 -15.26 16.99
CA LEU A 345 2.81 -15.48 16.67
C LEU A 345 3.61 -15.75 17.92
N LYS A 346 4.41 -16.81 17.92
CA LYS A 346 5.49 -16.99 18.88
C LYS A 346 6.74 -16.28 18.38
N LYS A 347 7.25 -15.31 19.15
CA LYS A 347 8.41 -14.50 18.74
C LYS A 347 9.67 -15.36 18.62
N LEU A 348 10.48 -15.08 17.61
CA LEU A 348 11.84 -15.59 17.52
C LEU A 348 12.77 -14.83 18.48
N VAL A 349 13.88 -15.45 18.85
CA VAL A 349 14.98 -14.78 19.56
C VAL A 349 15.74 -13.96 18.51
N SER A 350 15.80 -12.64 18.67
CA SER A 350 16.50 -11.72 17.76
C SER A 350 17.55 -10.89 18.48
N LYS A 351 18.48 -10.28 17.73
CA LYS A 351 19.52 -9.39 18.27
C LYS A 351 18.91 -8.32 19.18
N GLY A 352 19.45 -8.17 20.39
CA GLY A 352 19.01 -7.16 21.36
C GLY A 352 17.78 -7.51 22.20
N THR A 353 17.26 -8.74 22.09
CA THR A 353 16.14 -9.20 22.94
C THR A 353 16.65 -9.67 24.29
N SER A 354 16.18 -9.06 25.38
CA SER A 354 16.55 -9.46 26.74
C SER A 354 16.17 -10.93 27.02
N PRO A 355 17.03 -11.74 27.67
CA PRO A 355 16.82 -13.19 27.86
C PRO A 355 15.55 -13.57 28.64
N HIS A 356 14.90 -12.60 29.30
CA HIS A 356 13.60 -12.76 29.96
C HIS A 356 12.48 -12.12 29.14
N ILE A 357 12.05 -12.78 28.05
CA ILE A 357 10.91 -12.35 27.25
C ILE A 357 9.62 -12.54 28.07
N LYS A 358 9.09 -11.46 28.67
CA LYS A 358 7.83 -11.46 29.44
C LYS A 358 6.58 -11.88 28.64
N ASN A 359 6.62 -11.85 27.30
CA ASN A 359 5.52 -12.30 26.43
C ASN A 359 6.05 -13.05 25.20
N LYS A 360 6.10 -14.38 25.32
CA LYS A 360 6.54 -15.31 24.25
C LYS A 360 5.62 -15.28 23.02
N PHE A 361 4.37 -14.88 23.21
CA PHE A 361 3.34 -14.83 22.17
C PHE A 361 2.88 -13.39 21.91
N LEU A 362 2.60 -13.11 20.65
CA LEU A 362 2.10 -11.85 20.14
C LEU A 362 0.79 -12.12 19.41
N LYS A 363 -0.27 -11.46 19.85
CA LYS A 363 -1.61 -11.55 19.25
C LYS A 363 -1.82 -10.31 18.38
N LEU A 364 -2.11 -10.52 17.10
CA LEU A 364 -2.26 -9.46 16.10
C LEU A 364 -3.60 -9.60 15.38
N LYS A 365 -4.25 -8.48 15.05
CA LYS A 365 -5.52 -8.46 14.30
C LYS A 365 -5.27 -8.67 12.81
N LEU A 366 -5.92 -9.66 12.21
CA LEU A 366 -5.72 -10.06 10.81
C LEU A 366 -5.95 -8.90 9.83
N GLU A 367 -6.98 -8.09 10.05
CA GLU A 367 -7.34 -6.93 9.22
C GLU A 367 -6.23 -5.87 9.07
N ASN A 368 -5.25 -5.88 9.98
CA ASN A 368 -4.16 -4.91 10.01
C ASN A 368 -2.85 -5.45 9.43
N LEU A 369 -2.83 -6.69 8.93
CA LEU A 369 -1.61 -7.39 8.56
C LEU A 369 -1.58 -7.73 7.08
N ARG A 370 -0.36 -7.75 6.53
CA ARG A 370 -0.04 -8.38 5.26
C ARG A 370 1.03 -9.44 5.52
N LEU A 371 0.83 -10.65 5.02
CA LEU A 371 1.85 -11.69 5.04
C LEU A 371 3.05 -11.25 4.18
N LEU A 372 4.26 -11.37 4.71
CA LEU A 372 5.48 -11.11 3.96
C LEU A 372 5.68 -12.17 2.87
N SER A 373 6.22 -11.77 1.74
CA SER A 373 6.73 -12.70 0.74
C SER A 373 7.95 -13.47 1.29
N GLU A 374 8.34 -14.56 0.62
CA GLU A 374 9.55 -15.29 0.99
C GLU A 374 10.81 -14.41 0.92
N SER A 375 10.89 -13.50 -0.06
CA SER A 375 12.04 -12.59 -0.21
C SER A 375 12.08 -11.55 0.90
N GLU A 376 10.93 -10.93 1.23
CA GLU A 376 10.83 -9.96 2.32
C GLU A 376 11.18 -10.60 3.67
N LEU A 377 10.71 -11.82 3.91
CA LEU A 377 11.03 -12.57 5.12
C LEU A 377 12.51 -12.93 5.19
N TRP A 378 13.10 -13.37 4.08
CA TRP A 378 14.52 -13.69 4.01
C TRP A 378 15.41 -12.48 4.31
N GLU A 379 15.09 -11.33 3.72
CA GLU A 379 15.81 -10.08 3.90
C GLU A 379 15.70 -9.59 5.36
N TRP A 380 14.49 -9.64 5.93
CA TRP A 380 14.29 -9.34 7.35
C TRP A 380 15.10 -10.26 8.26
N ARG A 381 15.11 -11.58 8.00
CA ARG A 381 15.87 -12.56 8.79
C ARG A 381 17.36 -12.23 8.75
N LYS A 382 17.90 -11.89 7.58
CA LYS A 382 19.32 -11.56 7.36
C LYS A 382 19.76 -10.36 8.19
N GLU A 383 18.93 -9.35 8.31
CA GLU A 383 19.27 -8.13 9.05
C GLU A 383 19.09 -8.29 10.57
N ASN A 384 18.05 -9.02 11.00
CA ASN A 384 17.55 -8.94 12.38
C ASN A 384 17.91 -10.17 13.25
N LEU A 385 18.18 -11.34 12.65
CA LEU A 385 18.57 -12.52 13.41
C LEU A 385 20.08 -12.56 13.68
N GLU A 386 20.45 -13.26 14.75
CA GLU A 386 21.82 -13.77 14.92
C GLU A 386 22.02 -14.96 13.96
N HIS A 387 23.23 -15.10 13.42
CA HIS A 387 23.53 -16.13 12.43
C HIS A 387 24.70 -16.98 12.90
N PHE A 388 24.73 -18.22 12.45
CA PHE A 388 25.83 -19.14 12.69
C PHE A 388 26.68 -19.29 11.44
N THR A 389 27.99 -19.22 11.58
CA THR A 389 28.92 -19.42 10.46
C THR A 389 29.59 -20.79 10.57
N ARG A 390 29.68 -21.51 9.44
CA ARG A 390 30.40 -22.78 9.30
C ARG A 390 31.27 -22.74 8.05
N ASP A 391 32.49 -23.28 8.18
CA ASP A 391 33.43 -23.41 7.07
C ASP A 391 33.52 -24.90 6.69
N ILE A 392 33.14 -25.22 5.45
CA ILE A 392 33.09 -26.60 4.92
C ILE A 392 34.16 -26.77 3.84
N PRO A 393 35.32 -27.36 4.17
CA PRO A 393 36.39 -27.62 3.22
C PRO A 393 36.09 -28.86 2.37
N VAL A 394 36.11 -28.70 1.06
CA VAL A 394 35.83 -29.80 0.11
C VAL A 394 36.87 -29.88 -1.01
N LEU A 395 37.05 -31.08 -1.54
CA LEU A 395 37.72 -31.31 -2.81
C LEU A 395 36.70 -31.23 -3.94
N ILE A 396 37.01 -30.44 -4.95
CA ILE A 396 36.16 -30.18 -6.11
C ILE A 396 36.41 -31.26 -7.18
N PRO A 397 35.35 -31.83 -7.79
CA PRO A 397 35.51 -32.78 -8.88
C PRO A 397 36.21 -32.16 -10.10
N GLU A 398 36.95 -32.96 -10.85
CA GLU A 398 37.69 -32.49 -12.02
C GLU A 398 36.75 -31.88 -13.06
N GLY A 399 37.11 -30.69 -13.56
CA GLY A 399 36.31 -29.94 -14.53
C GLY A 399 35.14 -29.15 -13.95
N ALA A 400 34.85 -29.24 -12.64
CA ALA A 400 33.81 -28.44 -12.01
C ALA A 400 34.32 -27.06 -11.59
N GLU A 401 33.51 -26.03 -11.82
CA GLU A 401 33.80 -24.67 -11.41
C GLU A 401 33.29 -24.40 -9.97
N PRO A 402 34.14 -23.92 -9.05
CA PRO A 402 33.72 -23.64 -7.68
C PRO A 402 32.55 -22.67 -7.54
N ALA A 403 32.42 -21.71 -8.47
CA ALA A 403 31.34 -20.73 -8.50
C ALA A 403 29.99 -21.36 -8.84
N VAL A 404 29.96 -22.40 -9.69
CA VAL A 404 28.72 -23.12 -10.02
C VAL A 404 28.21 -23.90 -8.80
N ILE A 405 29.12 -24.54 -8.08
CA ILE A 405 28.80 -25.24 -6.82
C ILE A 405 28.36 -24.23 -5.76
N LEU A 406 29.01 -23.07 -5.65
CA LEU A 406 28.59 -21.98 -4.76
C LEU A 406 27.14 -21.56 -5.04
N ASN A 407 26.79 -21.37 -6.32
CA ASN A 407 25.44 -21.00 -6.73
C ASN A 407 24.42 -22.07 -6.34
N ALA A 408 24.77 -23.35 -6.47
CA ALA A 408 23.91 -24.45 -6.04
C ALA A 408 23.66 -24.43 -4.52
N ILE A 409 24.70 -24.25 -3.69
CA ILE A 409 24.56 -24.15 -2.23
C ILE A 409 23.74 -22.93 -1.84
N SER A 410 23.95 -21.81 -2.52
CA SER A 410 23.27 -20.53 -2.28
C SER A 410 21.75 -20.59 -2.53
N THR A 411 21.24 -21.65 -3.18
CA THR A 411 19.79 -21.87 -3.32
C THR A 411 19.12 -22.37 -2.03
N ASN A 412 19.88 -22.78 -1.01
CA ASN A 412 19.32 -23.23 0.25
C ASN A 412 18.69 -22.07 1.04
N LYS A 413 17.36 -22.11 1.23
CA LYS A 413 16.56 -21.07 1.92
C LYS A 413 16.88 -20.90 3.41
N GLN A 414 17.65 -21.82 4.00
CA GLN A 414 18.09 -21.75 5.40
C GLN A 414 19.40 -20.96 5.56
N LEU A 415 20.03 -20.55 4.46
CA LEU A 415 21.26 -19.76 4.45
C LEU A 415 20.98 -18.26 4.26
N ALA A 416 21.63 -17.43 5.06
CA ALA A 416 21.68 -15.98 4.93
C ALA A 416 22.74 -15.53 3.91
N ALA A 417 23.81 -16.33 3.77
CA ALA A 417 24.86 -16.13 2.78
C ALA A 417 25.64 -17.44 2.58
N CYS A 418 26.27 -17.57 1.41
CA CYS A 418 27.31 -18.55 1.16
C CYS A 418 28.39 -17.87 0.32
N GLU A 419 29.66 -18.08 0.68
CA GLU A 419 30.81 -17.52 -0.04
C GLU A 419 31.95 -18.55 -0.11
N ILE A 420 32.84 -18.36 -1.08
CA ILE A 420 34.10 -19.08 -1.12
C ILE A 420 35.07 -18.34 -0.20
N SER A 421 35.44 -18.94 0.92
CA SER A 421 36.36 -18.32 1.87
C SER A 421 37.83 -18.56 1.51
N ASP A 422 38.13 -19.68 0.85
CA ASP A 422 39.49 -20.04 0.45
C ASP A 422 39.50 -20.99 -0.76
N ILE A 423 40.51 -20.87 -1.62
CA ILE A 423 40.76 -21.74 -2.78
C ILE A 423 42.23 -22.17 -2.74
N TYR A 424 42.45 -23.47 -2.61
CA TYR A 424 43.78 -24.06 -2.60
C TYR A 424 43.98 -24.96 -3.82
N ARG A 425 45.07 -24.74 -4.54
CA ARG A 425 45.59 -25.63 -5.58
C ARG A 425 46.90 -26.21 -5.08
N GLY A 426 46.96 -27.53 -4.96
CA GLY A 426 48.17 -28.20 -4.50
C GLY A 426 48.40 -29.56 -5.14
N PRO A 427 49.66 -30.03 -5.14
CA PRO A 427 50.05 -31.30 -5.72
C PRO A 427 49.61 -32.48 -4.83
N ILE A 428 49.39 -33.65 -5.44
CA ILE A 428 48.96 -34.87 -4.75
C ILE A 428 50.10 -35.41 -3.88
N GLN A 429 49.93 -35.46 -2.55
CA GLN A 429 50.67 -36.45 -1.75
C GLN A 429 49.96 -37.80 -1.85
N ILE A 430 50.44 -38.65 -2.75
CA ILE A 430 50.06 -40.06 -2.77
C ILE A 430 50.73 -40.69 -1.55
N ASN A 431 49.93 -41.09 -0.55
CA ASN A 431 50.42 -41.88 0.55
C ASN A 431 50.74 -43.30 0.01
N ASN A 432 51.95 -43.47 -0.51
CA ASN A 432 52.41 -44.70 -1.15
C ASN A 432 52.66 -45.80 -0.10
N LYS A 433 51.59 -46.51 0.27
CA LYS A 433 51.68 -47.88 0.81
C LYS A 433 50.91 -48.86 -0.08
N ARG A 434 51.29 -48.93 -1.36
CA ARG A 434 51.22 -50.11 -2.25
C ARG A 434 51.28 -49.64 -3.70
N LEU A 435 52.42 -49.87 -4.36
CA LEU A 435 52.55 -50.33 -5.76
C LEU A 435 53.99 -50.07 -6.22
N SER A 436 54.86 -51.03 -5.92
CA SER A 436 56.08 -51.23 -6.69
C SER A 436 55.72 -51.90 -8.03
N ARG A 437 56.35 -51.43 -9.11
CA ARG A 437 56.38 -51.95 -10.49
C ARG A 437 55.30 -51.42 -11.44
N ILE A 438 55.68 -50.42 -12.25
CA ILE A 438 56.10 -50.58 -13.66
C ILE A 438 56.38 -49.16 -14.19
N LYS A 439 57.59 -48.94 -14.75
CA LYS A 439 57.93 -47.73 -15.51
C LYS A 439 57.56 -47.96 -16.97
N THR A 440 56.71 -47.10 -17.53
CA THR A 440 56.72 -46.74 -18.96
C THR A 440 56.27 -45.29 -19.10
N GLY A 441 57.03 -44.51 -19.86
CA GLY A 441 56.86 -43.07 -19.99
C GLY A 441 55.51 -42.64 -20.56
N LYS A 442 54.87 -41.73 -19.82
CA LYS A 442 53.93 -40.72 -20.27
C LYS A 442 54.02 -39.60 -19.24
N GLU A 443 54.09 -38.36 -19.72
CA GLU A 443 54.09 -37.16 -18.88
C GLU A 443 53.02 -37.28 -17.79
N SER A 444 53.47 -37.40 -16.54
CA SER A 444 52.60 -37.26 -15.39
C SER A 444 52.22 -35.79 -15.29
N LYS A 445 51.13 -35.39 -15.96
CA LYS A 445 50.37 -34.20 -15.53
C LYS A 445 50.06 -34.43 -14.05
N GLU A 446 50.71 -33.69 -13.17
CA GLU A 446 50.32 -33.60 -11.77
C GLU A 446 48.84 -33.19 -11.75
N LEU A 447 47.96 -34.13 -11.39
CA LEU A 447 46.54 -33.89 -11.23
C LEU A 447 46.37 -32.97 -10.00
N GLU A 448 46.47 -31.66 -10.19
CA GLU A 448 46.15 -30.68 -9.15
C GLU A 448 44.70 -30.90 -8.69
N ARG A 449 44.51 -31.31 -7.44
CA ARG A 449 43.15 -31.34 -6.86
C ARG A 449 42.82 -29.98 -6.31
N LEU A 450 41.84 -29.34 -6.92
CA LEU A 450 41.27 -28.08 -6.45
C LEU A 450 40.52 -28.32 -5.13
N ALA A 451 40.98 -27.71 -4.06
CA ALA A 451 40.31 -27.70 -2.77
C ALA A 451 39.70 -26.32 -2.53
N VAL A 452 38.47 -26.27 -2.06
CA VAL A 452 37.73 -25.02 -1.82
C VAL A 452 37.07 -25.12 -0.45
N THR A 453 37.12 -24.03 0.31
CA THR A 453 36.34 -23.91 1.54
C THR A 453 35.13 -23.03 1.26
N TYR A 454 33.94 -23.61 1.43
CA TYR A 454 32.69 -22.88 1.38
C TYR A 454 32.31 -22.43 2.79
N ARG A 455 32.21 -21.12 2.99
CA ARG A 455 31.65 -20.55 4.20
C ARG A 455 30.16 -20.40 4.03
N ILE A 456 29.39 -21.02 4.90
CA ILE A 456 27.94 -20.85 4.97
C ILE A 456 27.58 -20.04 6.21
N THR A 457 26.66 -19.10 6.04
CA THR A 457 26.02 -18.35 7.12
C THR A 457 24.58 -18.80 7.23
N ILE A 458 24.26 -19.49 8.32
CA ILE A 458 22.97 -20.12 8.60
C ILE A 458 22.13 -19.18 9.46
N PHE A 459 20.85 -19.04 9.14
CA PHE A 459 19.93 -18.23 9.96
C PHE A 459 19.78 -18.80 11.38
N GLY A 460 19.75 -17.95 12.41
CA GLY A 460 19.71 -18.39 13.81
C GLY A 460 18.43 -19.06 14.28
N ASP A 461 17.36 -19.02 13.49
CA ASP A 461 16.12 -19.76 13.70
C ASP A 461 16.12 -21.15 13.04
N CYS A 462 17.23 -21.56 12.43
CA CYS A 462 17.48 -22.91 11.92
C CYS A 462 18.40 -23.71 12.83
N ASP A 463 18.29 -25.04 12.79
CA ASP A 463 19.23 -25.94 13.47
C ASP A 463 20.54 -26.03 12.66
N ALA A 464 21.59 -25.39 13.16
CA ALA A 464 22.84 -25.21 12.41
C ALA A 464 23.49 -26.53 12.00
N ASP A 465 23.41 -27.56 12.84
CA ASP A 465 24.04 -28.85 12.59
C ASP A 465 23.27 -29.65 11.52
N SER A 466 21.92 -29.60 11.55
CA SER A 466 21.08 -30.15 10.48
C SER A 466 21.32 -29.45 9.14
N VAL A 467 21.40 -28.12 9.11
CA VAL A 467 21.65 -27.36 7.87
C VAL A 467 23.03 -27.68 7.30
N GLU A 468 24.05 -27.76 8.16
CA GLU A 468 25.40 -28.16 7.76
C GLU A 468 25.40 -29.56 7.13
N ALA A 469 24.70 -30.53 7.74
CA ALA A 469 24.57 -31.87 7.20
C ALA A 469 23.86 -31.91 5.82
N GLU A 470 22.80 -31.11 5.63
CA GLU A 470 22.11 -30.96 4.34
C GLU A 470 23.04 -30.40 3.26
N VAL A 471 23.80 -29.34 3.57
CA VAL A 471 24.76 -28.73 2.64
C VAL A 471 25.88 -29.71 2.30
N ILE A 472 26.40 -30.46 3.28
CA ILE A 472 27.38 -31.52 3.05
C ILE A 472 26.81 -32.60 2.12
N SER A 473 25.58 -33.04 2.34
CA SER A 473 24.92 -34.03 1.47
C SER A 473 24.76 -33.53 0.04
N LEU A 474 24.40 -32.25 -0.15
CA LEU A 474 24.33 -31.62 -1.47
C LEU A 474 25.70 -31.59 -2.15
N LEU A 475 26.73 -31.16 -1.43
CA LEU A 475 28.12 -31.14 -1.92
C LEU A 475 28.58 -32.52 -2.37
N CYS A 476 28.33 -33.55 -1.56
CA CYS A 476 28.61 -34.94 -1.92
C CYS A 476 27.82 -35.40 -3.15
N GLY A 477 26.54 -35.03 -3.26
CA GLY A 477 25.69 -35.32 -4.42
C GLY A 477 26.19 -34.66 -5.70
N LEU A 478 26.83 -33.49 -5.61
CA LEU A 478 27.50 -32.80 -6.71
C LEU A 478 28.89 -33.36 -7.04
N GLY A 479 29.33 -34.42 -6.35
CA GLY A 479 30.62 -35.09 -6.58
C GLY A 479 31.79 -34.52 -5.78
N CYS A 480 31.56 -33.56 -4.88
CA CYS A 480 32.59 -33.07 -3.97
C CYS A 480 32.92 -34.11 -2.90
N ARG A 481 34.13 -34.03 -2.34
CA ARG A 481 34.53 -34.87 -1.18
C ARG A 481 34.90 -33.98 0.00
N ILE A 482 34.26 -34.19 1.14
CA ILE A 482 34.57 -33.45 2.37
C ILE A 482 36.01 -33.76 2.79
N ARG A 483 36.78 -32.71 3.12
CA ARG A 483 38.11 -32.84 3.69
C ARG A 483 37.94 -32.89 5.20
N GLU A 484 38.20 -34.04 5.83
CA GLU A 484 38.17 -34.13 7.29
C GLU A 484 39.10 -33.06 7.88
N LYS A 485 38.57 -32.25 8.81
CA LYS A 485 39.42 -31.45 9.68
C LYS A 485 40.30 -32.47 10.41
N ASN A 486 41.61 -32.43 10.16
CA ASN A 486 42.56 -33.04 11.09
C ASN A 486 42.31 -32.37 12.45
N LEU A 487 41.53 -33.03 13.30
CA LEU A 487 41.47 -32.77 14.73
C LEU A 487 42.92 -32.98 15.21
N LYS A 488 43.65 -31.89 15.35
CA LYS A 488 44.90 -31.90 16.11
C LYS A 488 44.50 -32.32 17.52
N GLN A 489 44.92 -33.52 17.91
CA GLN A 489 44.97 -33.99 19.29
C GLN A 489 45.73 -33.01 20.17
#